data_AF-A0A9E3SYI0-F1
#
_entry.id   AF-A0A9E3SYI0-F1
#
_cell.length_a   1.000
_cell.length_b   1.000
_cell.length_c   1.000
_cell.angle_alpha   90.00
_cell.angle_beta   90.00
_cell.angle_gamma   90.00
#
_symmetry.space_group_name_H-M   'P 1'
#
loop_
_entity.id
_entity.type
_entity.pdbx_description
1 polymer ?
#
loop_
_entity_poly.entity_id
_entity_poly.type
_entity_poly.pdbx_seq_one_letter_code
_entity_poly.pdbx_strand_id
1 'polypeptide(L)' 'MKCITVVGTRPEFIQIAPLTRALRQQGHQEILVNTGQHYDDNMSQVFFRELDLPQPEISLG' A
#
# COMPACT_ATOMS: atom_id res chain seq x y z
N MET A 1 13.28 10.45 5.45
CA MET A 1 12.10 11.35 5.42
C MET A 1 10.87 10.58 5.87
N LYS A 2 9.84 11.23 6.42
CA LYS A 2 8.56 10.61 6.78
C LYS A 2 7.46 11.08 5.82
N CYS A 3 6.70 10.15 5.26
CA CYS A 3 5.62 10.44 4.30
C CYS A 3 4.42 9.50 4.51
N ILE A 4 3.29 9.88 3.93
CA ILE A 4 2.05 9.10 3.94
C ILE A 4 1.71 8.77 2.49
N THR A 5 1.47 7.50 2.21
CA THR A 5 0.98 7.00 0.91
C THR A 5 -0.47 6.55 1.12
N VAL A 6 -1.41 7.16 0.41
CA VAL A 6 -2.84 6.86 0.51
C VAL A 6 -3.29 6.15 -0.75
N VAL A 7 -3.93 5.00 -0.60
CA VAL A 7 -4.43 4.14 -1.68
C VAL A 7 -5.84 3.64 -1.35
N GLY A 8 -6.56 3.15 -2.33
CA GLY A 8 -7.92 2.62 -2.16
C GLY A 8 -8.36 1.67 -3.26
N THR A 9 -7.71 1.71 -4.42
CA THR A 9 -8.11 0.93 -5.60
C THR A 9 -7.01 -0.03 -6.04
N ARG A 10 -7.41 -1.08 -6.78
CA ARG A 10 -6.47 -2.05 -7.34
C ARG A 10 -5.35 -1.43 -8.19
N PRO A 11 -5.63 -0.51 -9.14
CA PRO A 11 -4.57 0.12 -9.93
C PRO A 11 -3.53 0.85 -9.07
N GLU A 12 -3.96 1.48 -7.98
CA GLU A 12 -3.06 2.21 -7.08
C GLU A 12 -2.08 1.26 -6.38
N PHE A 13 -2.52 0.10 -5.88
CA PHE A 13 -1.62 -0.91 -5.29
C PHE A 13 -0.50 -1.31 -6.26
N ILE A 14 -0.83 -1.53 -7.53
CA ILE A 14 0.16 -1.89 -8.57
C ILE A 14 1.15 -0.74 -8.79
N GLN A 15 0.66 0.50 -8.83
CA GLN A 15 1.50 1.69 -9.08
C GLN A 15 2.43 2.02 -7.91
N ILE A 16 1.99 1.81 -6.68
CA ILE A 16 2.79 2.17 -5.49
C ILE A 16 3.86 1.13 -5.12
N ALA A 17 3.72 -0.13 -5.55
CA ALA A 17 4.70 -1.18 -5.27
C ALA A 17 6.17 -0.80 -5.53
N PRO A 18 6.56 -0.27 -6.72
CA PRO A 18 7.93 0.18 -6.94
C PRO A 18 8.33 1.38 -6.06
N LEU A 19 7.40 2.28 -5.75
CA LEU A 19 7.65 3.45 -4.91
C LEU A 19 7.93 3.04 -3.46
N THR A 20 7.04 2.25 -2.85
CA THR A 20 7.20 1.73 -1.48
C THR A 20 8.52 1.00 -1.29
N ARG A 21 8.91 0.16 -2.26
CA ARG A 21 10.22 -0.52 -2.22
C ARG A 21 11.38 0.47 -2.24
N ALA A 22 11.35 1.47 -3.11
CA ALA A 22 12.39 2.49 -3.19
C ALA A 22 12.50 3.31 -1.88
N LEU A 23 11.35 3.72 -1.31
CA LEU A 23 11.31 4.44 -0.04
C LEU A 23 11.94 3.63 1.09
N ARG A 24 11.60 2.35 1.21
CA ARG A 24 12.15 1.45 2.23
C ARG A 24 13.65 1.23 2.06
N GLN A 25 14.13 1.03 0.83
CA GLN A 25 15.57 0.87 0.54
C GLN A 25 16.39 2.11 0.91
N GLN A 26 15.81 3.31 0.77
CA GLN A 26 16.45 4.58 1.17
C GLN A 26 16.26 4.91 2.66
N GLY A 27 15.73 3.98 3.46
CA GLY A 27 15.49 4.19 4.89
C GLY A 27 14.46 5.28 5.20
N HIS A 28 13.51 5.53 4.29
CA HIS A 28 12.40 6.44 4.54
C HIS A 28 11.29 5.74 5.33
N GLN A 29 10.59 6.50 6.17
CA GLN A 29 9.42 6.03 6.89
C GLN A 29 8.17 6.34 6.06
N GLU A 30 7.60 5.31 5.46
CA GLU A 30 6.30 5.36 4.80
C GLU A 30 5.21 4.91 5.78
N ILE A 31 4.08 5.61 5.78
CA ILE A 31 2.83 5.15 6.40
C ILE A 31 1.85 4.90 5.27
N LEU A 32 1.47 3.65 5.07
CA LEU A 32 0.53 3.23 4.05
C LEU A 32 -0.90 3.23 4.60
N VAL A 33 -1.78 3.96 3.94
CA VAL A 33 -3.20 4.07 4.30
C VAL A 33 -4.04 3.47 3.18
N ASN A 34 -4.81 2.44 3.50
CA ASN A 34 -5.85 1.91 2.62
C ASN A 34 -7.20 2.56 2.97
N THR A 35 -7.84 3.20 2.00
CA THR A 35 -9.11 3.90 2.18
C THR A 35 -10.33 3.00 2.05
N GLY A 36 -10.17 1.76 1.57
CA GLY A 36 -11.30 0.83 1.46
C GLY A 36 -12.21 1.05 0.27
N GLN A 37 -11.75 1.75 -0.76
CA GLN A 37 -12.55 1.94 -1.99
C GLN A 37 -12.75 0.63 -2.78
N HIS A 38 -12.08 -0.45 -2.39
CA HIS A 38 -12.22 -1.77 -2.97
C HIS A 38 -13.11 -2.67 -2.11
N TYR A 39 -14.28 -3.07 -2.62
CA TYR A 39 -15.32 -3.81 -1.87
C TYR A 39 -14.96 -5.26 -1.52
N ASP A 40 -13.89 -5.81 -2.08
CA ASP A 40 -13.43 -7.17 -1.78
C ASP A 40 -12.07 -7.16 -1.07
N ASP A 41 -12.11 -7.25 0.25
CA ASP A 41 -10.95 -7.30 1.15
C ASP A 41 -10.04 -8.50 0.91
N ASN A 42 -10.62 -9.64 0.50
CA ASN A 42 -9.83 -10.83 0.19
C ASN A 42 -8.95 -10.57 -1.03
N MET A 43 -9.46 -9.84 -2.02
CA MET A 43 -8.69 -9.50 -3.21
C MET A 43 -7.57 -8.49 -2.91
N SER A 44 -7.82 -7.51 -2.03
CA SER A 44 -6.79 -6.56 -1.58
C SER A 44 -5.60 -7.26 -0.92
N GLN A 45 -5.85 -8.25 -0.04
CA GLN A 45 -4.79 -9.03 0.60
C GLN A 45 -3.93 -9.85 -0.37
N VAL A 46 -4.51 -10.31 -1.48
CA VAL A 46 -3.76 -11.00 -2.54
C VAL A 46 -2.75 -10.04 -3.18
N PHE A 47 -3.16 -8.81 -3.51
CA PHE A 47 -2.24 -7.83 -4.11
C PHE A 47 -1.10 -7.44 -3.18
N PHE A 48 -1.35 -7.24 -1.88
CA PHE A 48 -0.26 -6.93 -0.94
C PHE A 48 0.80 -8.03 -0.93
N ARG A 49 0.37 -9.30 -0.98
CA ARG A 49 1.25 -10.46 -1.00
C ARG A 49 1.98 -10.63 -2.33
N GLU A 50 1.27 -10.52 -3.44
CA GLU A 50 1.84 -10.71 -4.79
C GLU A 50 2.81 -9.58 -5.17
N LEU A 51 2.57 -8.36 -4.69
CA LEU A 51 3.39 -7.20 -4.99
C LEU A 51 4.51 -6.94 -3.95
N ASP A 52 4.63 -7.82 -2.94
CA ASP A 52 5.56 -7.65 -1.80
C ASP A 52 5.40 -6.27 -1.11
N LEU A 53 4.16 -5.81 -1.03
CA LEU A 53 3.81 -4.60 -0.31
C LEU A 53 3.60 -4.93 1.19
N PRO A 54 4.00 -4.01 2.09
CA PRO A 54 3.62 -4.14 3.50
C PRO A 54 2.10 -4.05 3.64
N GLN A 55 1.57 -4.68 4.70
CA GLN A 55 0.19 -4.43 5.08
C GLN A 55 0.01 -2.95 5.47
N PRO A 56 -1.11 -2.33 5.10
CA PRO A 56 -1.35 -0.92 5.43
C PRO A 56 -1.39 -0.74 6.95
N GLU A 57 -0.67 0.27 7.45
CA GLU A 57 -0.68 0.64 8.87
C GLU A 57 -2.05 1.18 9.30
N ILE A 58 -2.80 1.77 8.38
CA ILE A 58 -4.16 2.27 8.61
C ILE A 58 -5.06 1.74 7.49
N SER A 59 -6.16 1.08 7.86
CA SER A 59 -7.26 0.77 6.93
C SER A 59 -8.53 1.48 7.39
N LEU A 60 -9.24 2.14 6.47
CA LEU A 60 -10.45 2.92 6.74
C LEU A 60 -11.75 2.20 6.31
N GLY A 61 -11.64 1.08 5.62
CA GLY A 61 -12.75 0.29 5.10
C GLY A 61 -12.26 -0.84 4.23
#